data_AF-X1JTZ6-F1
#
_entry.id   AF-X1JTZ6-F1
#
_cell.length_a   1.000
_cell.length_b   1.000
_cell.length_c   1.000
_cell.angle_alpha   90.00
_cell.angle_beta   90.00
_cell.angle_gamma   90.00
#
_symmetry.space_group_name_H-M   'P 1'
#
loop_
_entity.id
_entity.type
_entity.pdbx_description
1 polymer ?
#
loop_
_entity_poly.entity_id
_entity_poly.type
_entity_poly.pdbx_seq_one_letter_code
_entity_poly.pdbx_strand_id
1 'polypeptide(L)'
;ANVLIFERLKEELRTGRTLGAAVEAGFDRAWTAIRDSNITTFIACIILFWLGGTFGAFMVRGFALTLFIGVAMSMFTAIVITRTFLRLIVTSRLTTNPAAYGVRA
;
A
#
# COMPACT_ATOMS: atom_id res chain seq x y z
N ALA A 1 -0.35 0.24 -3.76
CA ALA A 1 -0.21 0.41 -2.29
C ALA A 1 1.00 1.26 -1.92
N ASN A 2 2.24 0.78 -2.14
CA ASN A 2 3.46 1.47 -1.67
C ASN A 2 3.61 2.91 -2.17
N VAL A 3 3.40 3.16 -3.47
CA VAL A 3 3.50 4.52 -4.05
C VAL A 3 2.54 5.50 -3.36
N LEU A 4 1.31 5.06 -3.05
CA LEU A 4 0.32 5.91 -2.38
C LEU A 4 0.76 6.28 -0.96
N ILE A 5 1.34 5.33 -0.22
CA ILE A 5 1.88 5.57 1.12
C ILE A 5 3.01 6.63 1.04
N PHE A 6 3.93 6.48 0.09
CA PHE A 6 5.03 7.44 -0.09
C PHE A 6 4.56 8.83 -0.53
N GLU A 7 3.57 8.91 -1.43
CA GLU A 7 2.98 10.18 -1.83
C GLU A 7 2.30 10.88 -0.65
N ARG A 8 1.48 10.17 0.14
CA ARG A 8 0.85 10.75 1.33
C ARG A 8 1.86 11.15 2.39
N LEU A 9 2.89 10.33 2.63
CA LEU A 9 3.99 10.69 3.52
C LEU A 9 4.67 11.99 3.07
N LYS A 10 4.97 12.13 1.77
CA LYS A 10 5.60 13.33 1.21
C LYS A 10 4.70 14.56 1.33
N GLU A 11 3.40 14.38 1.17
CA GLU A 11 2.39 15.43 1.36
C GLU A 11 2.35 15.91 2.82
N GLU A 12 2.36 14.99 3.79
CA GLU A 12 2.39 15.30 5.22
C GLU A 12 3.75 15.89 5.69
N LEU A 13 4.85 15.52 5.04
CA LEU A 13 6.15 16.16 5.29
C LEU A 13 6.18 17.60 4.77
N ARG A 14 5.54 17.87 3.62
CA ARG A 14 5.43 19.23 3.05
C ARG A 14 4.56 20.16 3.89
N THR A 15 3.62 19.62 4.68
CA THR A 15 2.83 20.41 5.64
C THR A 15 3.58 20.70 6.94
N GLY A 16 4.86 20.31 7.04
CA GLY A 16 5.73 20.63 8.17
C GLY A 16 5.66 19.66 9.35
N ARG A 17 5.02 18.50 9.19
CA ARG A 17 4.98 17.47 10.24
C ARG A 17 6.34 16.80 10.41
N THR A 18 6.65 16.39 11.65
CA THR A 18 7.84 15.57 11.93
C THR A 18 7.75 14.24 11.19
N LEU A 19 8.89 13.64 10.86
CA LEU A 19 8.94 12.39 10.09
C LEU A 19 8.09 11.27 10.71
N GLY A 20 8.15 11.09 12.03
CA GLY A 20 7.33 10.10 12.73
C GLY A 20 5.83 10.38 12.59
N ALA A 21 5.39 11.63 12.80
CA ALA A 21 4.00 12.02 12.67
C ALA A 21 3.48 11.93 11.22
N ALA A 22 4.33 12.27 10.24
CA ALA A 22 4.01 12.18 8.83
C ALA A 22 3.88 10.71 8.36
N VAL A 23 4.68 9.79 8.92
CA VAL A 23 4.55 8.34 8.66
C VAL A 23 3.23 7.81 9.21
N GLU A 24 2.90 8.09 10.47
CA GLU A 24 1.66 7.61 11.08
C GLU A 24 0.43 8.15 10.32
N ALA A 25 0.39 9.45 10.05
CA ALA A 25 -0.70 10.09 9.31
C ALA A 25 -0.79 9.64 7.85
N GLY A 26 0.35 9.48 7.18
CA GLY A 26 0.42 9.01 5.80
C GLY A 26 -0.11 7.58 5.66
N PHE A 27 0.19 6.71 6.64
CA PHE A 27 -0.36 5.35 6.69
C PHE A 27 -1.87 5.34 6.90
N ASP A 28 -2.38 6.08 7.89
CA ASP A 28 -3.82 6.09 8.19
C ASP A 28 -4.65 6.58 7.00
N ARG A 29 -4.19 7.64 6.32
CA ARG A 29 -4.88 8.18 5.14
C ARG A 29 -4.75 7.28 3.92
N ALA A 30 -3.57 6.69 3.68
CA ALA A 30 -3.36 5.79 2.56
C ALA A 30 -4.10 4.46 2.75
N TRP A 31 -4.29 4.00 4.00
CA TRP A 31 -4.89 2.71 4.32
C TRP A 31 -6.30 2.56 3.74
N THR A 32 -7.17 3.55 3.95
CA THR A 32 -8.55 3.52 3.44
C THR A 32 -8.57 3.37 1.92
N ALA A 33 -7.79 4.20 1.21
CA ALA A 33 -7.73 4.15 -0.25
C ALA A 33 -7.12 2.85 -0.79
N ILE A 34 -6.11 2.28 -0.12
CA ILE A 34 -5.49 0.99 -0.49
C ILE A 34 -6.51 -0.13 -0.31
N ARG A 35 -7.18 -0.17 0.84
CA ARG A 35 -8.17 -1.18 1.16
C ARG A 35 -9.31 -1.13 0.16
N ASP A 36 -9.86 0.04 -0.12
CA ASP A 36 -10.99 0.19 -1.02
C ASP A 36 -10.64 -0.29 -2.44
N SER A 37 -9.46 0.12 -2.97
CA SER A 37 -8.97 -0.31 -4.28
C SER A 37 -8.73 -1.83 -4.37
N ASN A 38 -8.16 -2.44 -3.31
CA ASN A 38 -7.93 -3.89 -3.28
C ASN A 38 -9.24 -4.67 -3.11
N ILE A 39 -10.21 -4.16 -2.34
CA ILE A 39 -11.55 -4.76 -2.23
C ILE A 39 -12.24 -4.78 -3.59
N THR A 40 -12.18 -3.68 -4.36
CA THR A 40 -12.74 -3.67 -5.73
C THR A 40 -12.09 -4.75 -6.60
N THR A 41 -10.78 -4.94 -6.46
CA THR A 41 -10.03 -5.98 -7.19
C THR A 41 -10.44 -7.39 -6.76
N PHE A 42 -10.65 -7.62 -5.47
CA PHE A 42 -11.15 -8.91 -4.97
C PHE A 42 -12.56 -9.21 -5.48
N ILE A 43 -13.44 -8.21 -5.54
CA ILE A 43 -14.78 -8.35 -6.16
C ILE A 43 -14.63 -8.76 -7.63
N ALA A 44 -13.74 -8.11 -8.38
CA ALA A 44 -13.47 -8.48 -9.77
C ALA A 44 -12.95 -9.92 -9.89
N CYS A 45 -12.04 -10.36 -9.01
CA CYS A 45 -11.55 -11.73 -8.98
C CYS A 45 -12.67 -12.75 -8.71
N ILE A 46 -13.59 -12.46 -7.79
CA ILE A 46 -14.74 -13.32 -7.48
C ILE A 46 -15.63 -13.46 -8.72
N ILE A 47 -15.93 -12.36 -9.40
CA ILE A 47 -16.73 -12.36 -10.63
C ILE A 47 -16.03 -13.17 -11.72
N LEU A 48 -14.73 -12.96 -11.93
CA LEU A 48 -13.95 -13.69 -12.93
C LEU A 48 -13.88 -15.19 -12.63
N PHE A 49 -13.74 -15.57 -11.36
CA PHE A 49 -13.73 -16.97 -10.95
C PHE A 49 -15.09 -17.65 -11.19
N TRP A 50 -16.18 -16.95 -10.87
CA TRP A 50 -17.54 -17.45 -11.11
C TRP A 50 -17.82 -17.59 -12.60
N LEU A 51 -17.52 -16.55 -13.39
CA LEU A 51 -17.72 -16.52 -14.83
C LEU A 51 -16.86 -17.57 -15.54
N GLY A 52 -15.61 -17.77 -15.10
CA GLY A 52 -14.73 -18.83 -15.59
C GLY A 52 -15.26 -20.24 -15.32
N GLY A 53 -16.06 -20.43 -14.26
CA GLY A 53 -16.76 -21.68 -13.98
C GLY A 53 -17.97 -21.91 -14.89
N THR A 54 -18.76 -20.87 -15.15
CA THR A 54 -20.01 -20.97 -15.91
C THR A 54 -19.79 -21.13 -17.43
N PHE A 55 -18.80 -20.44 -17.99
CA PHE A 55 -18.51 -20.48 -19.44
C PHE A 55 -17.44 -21.52 -19.83
N GLY A 56 -16.98 -22.36 -18.90
CA GLY A 56 -15.93 -23.34 -19.16
C GLY A 56 -14.55 -22.72 -19.45
N ALA A 57 -14.34 -21.45 -19.09
CA ALA A 57 -13.08 -20.74 -19.32
C ALA A 57 -12.08 -20.99 -18.17
N PHE A 58 -11.50 -22.19 -18.15
CA PHE A 58 -10.55 -22.64 -17.11
C PHE A 58 -9.32 -21.71 -16.95
N MET A 59 -8.82 -21.12 -18.04
CA MET A 59 -7.71 -20.16 -17.99
C MET A 59 -8.06 -18.90 -17.17
N VAL A 60 -9.29 -18.39 -17.32
CA VAL A 60 -9.75 -17.20 -16.59
C VAL A 60 -9.88 -17.48 -15.10
N ARG A 61 -10.34 -18.68 -14.74
CA ARG A 61 -10.44 -19.12 -13.34
C ARG A 61 -9.07 -19.22 -12.66
N GLY A 62 -8.07 -19.76 -13.37
CA GLY A 62 -6.68 -19.81 -12.89
C GLY A 62 -6.08 -18.42 -12.71
N PHE A 63 -6.29 -17.52 -13.68
CA PHE A 63 -5.88 -16.12 -13.59
C PHE A 63 -6.52 -15.38 -12.41
N ALA A 64 -7.83 -15.55 -12.19
CA ALA A 64 -8.53 -14.91 -11.09
C ALA A 64 -7.96 -15.34 -9.72
N LEU A 65 -7.60 -16.61 -9.58
CA LEU A 65 -7.01 -17.13 -8.34
C LEU A 65 -5.61 -16.57 -8.08
N THR A 66 -4.73 -16.55 -9.09
CA THR A 66 -3.38 -16.03 -8.95
C THR A 66 -3.39 -14.52 -8.69
N LEU A 67 -4.27 -13.77 -9.36
CA LEU A 67 -4.47 -12.35 -9.12
C LEU A 67 -4.96 -12.08 -7.69
N PHE A 68 -5.94 -12.85 -7.21
CA PHE A 68 -6.45 -12.72 -5.84
C PHE A 68 -5.34 -12.90 -4.80
N ILE A 69 -4.55 -13.98 -4.91
CA ILE A 69 -3.43 -14.27 -4.01
C ILE A 69 -2.36 -13.17 -4.10
N GLY A 70 -2.01 -12.74 -5.32
CA GLY A 70 -1.01 -11.70 -5.54
C GLY A 70 -1.40 -10.35 -4.93
N VAL A 71 -2.67 -9.94 -5.08
CA VAL A 71 -3.19 -8.70 -4.49
C VAL A 71 -3.22 -8.80 -2.96
N ALA A 72 -3.66 -9.92 -2.40
CA ALA A 72 -3.66 -10.15 -0.96
C ALA A 72 -2.24 -10.10 -0.37
N MET A 73 -1.28 -10.79 -0.99
CA MET A 73 0.12 -10.81 -0.56
C MET A 73 0.79 -9.44 -0.68
N SER A 74 0.51 -8.70 -1.77
CA SER A 74 1.01 -7.35 -1.99
C SER A 74 0.45 -6.37 -0.95
N MET A 75 -0.85 -6.45 -0.64
CA MET A 75 -1.47 -5.64 0.39
C MET A 75 -0.88 -5.93 1.78
N PHE A 76 -0.72 -7.22 2.13
CA PHE A 76 -0.08 -7.62 3.39
C PHE A 76 1.35 -7.08 3.51
N THR A 77 2.14 -7.23 2.45
CA THR A 77 3.51 -6.71 2.39
C THR A 77 3.54 -5.20 2.61
N ALA A 78 2.63 -4.46 1.97
CA ALA A 78 2.56 -3.01 2.10
C ALA A 78 2.21 -2.55 3.53
N ILE A 79 1.42 -3.31 4.28
CA ILE A 79 1.05 -2.97 5.67
C ILE A 79 2.18 -3.36 6.63
N VAL A 80 2.64 -4.60 6.56
CA VAL A 80 3.53 -5.18 7.58
C VAL A 80 4.97 -4.76 7.35
N ILE A 81 5.48 -4.92 6.12
CA ILE A 81 6.89 -4.64 5.82
C ILE A 81 7.12 -3.14 5.82
N THR A 82 6.30 -2.36 5.10
CA THR A 82 6.52 -0.91 4.98
C THR A 82 6.37 -0.19 6.32
N ARG A 83 5.39 -0.58 7.16
CA ARG A 83 5.22 0.02 8.50
C ARG A 83 6.41 -0.32 9.41
N THR A 84 6.86 -1.57 9.39
CA THR A 84 8.03 -2.00 10.19
C THR A 84 9.31 -1.32 9.72
N PHE A 85 9.52 -1.24 8.41
CA PHE A 85 10.69 -0.61 7.81
C PHE A 85 10.77 0.89 8.13
N LEU A 86 9.65 1.62 8.00
CA LEU A 86 9.62 3.04 8.34
C LEU A 86 9.78 3.28 9.84
N ARG A 87 9.23 2.41 10.71
CA ARG A 87 9.42 2.52 12.16
C ARG A 87 10.86 2.26 12.59
N LEU A 88 11.54 1.31 11.93
CA LEU A 88 12.96 1.06 12.10
C LEU A 88 13.81 2.25 11.63
N ILE A 89 13.47 2.87 10.50
CA ILE A 89 14.14 4.08 10.01
C ILE A 89 13.97 5.25 10.98
N VAL A 90 12.77 5.45 11.53
CA VAL A 90 12.51 6.53 12.51
C VAL A 90 13.23 6.27 13.84
N THR A 91 13.42 5.01 14.24
CA THR A 91 14.10 4.63 15.49
C THR A 91 15.63 4.66 15.35
N SER A 92 16.14 4.33 14.16
CA SER A 92 17.53 4.57 13.80
C SER A 92 17.77 6.08 13.75
N ARG A 93 18.67 6.61 14.57
CA ARG A 93 18.98 8.05 14.65
C ARG A 93 19.64 8.66 13.39
N LEU A 94 19.41 8.09 12.20
CA LEU A 94 20.02 8.53 10.94
C LEU A 94 19.33 9.74 10.28
N THR A 95 18.14 10.15 10.73
CA THR A 95 17.37 11.21 10.07
C THR A 95 17.10 12.38 11.00
N THR A 96 18.17 13.05 11.43
CA THR A 96 18.14 14.40 12.03
C THR A 96 18.27 15.49 10.96
N ASN A 97 18.48 15.15 9.68
CA ASN A 97 18.71 16.15 8.62
C ASN A 97 17.48 16.27 7.68
N PRO A 98 16.70 17.38 7.77
CA PRO A 98 15.59 17.68 6.86
C PRO A 98 15.98 17.70 5.37
N ALA A 99 17.27 17.94 5.07
CA ALA A 99 17.79 18.01 3.72
C ALA A 99 17.72 16.67 2.95
N ALA A 100 17.69 15.53 3.65
CA ALA A 100 17.61 14.20 3.03
C ALA A 100 16.23 13.92 2.38
N TYR A 101 15.21 14.71 2.72
CA TYR A 101 13.82 14.51 2.28
C TYR A 101 13.36 15.50 1.19
N GLY A 102 14.28 16.31 0.64
CA GLY A 102 13.96 17.23 -0.47
C GLY A 102 13.07 18.41 -0.09
N VAL A 103 12.94 18.71 1.21
CA VAL A 103 12.33 19.94 1.69
C VAL A 103 13.44 20.98 1.80
N ARG A 104 13.50 21.90 0.83
CA ARG A 104 14.32 23.11 0.97
C ARG A 104 13.67 23.98 2.05
N ALA A 105 14.45 24.28 3.08
CA ALA A 105 14.17 25.36 4.03
C ALA A 105 14.04 26.71 3.30
#